data_AF-A0A1A2H8H0-F1
#
_entry.id   AF-A0A1A2H8H0-F1
#
_cell.length_a   1.000
_cell.length_b   1.000
_cell.length_c   1.000
_cell.angle_alpha   90.00
_cell.angle_beta   90.00
_cell.angle_gamma   90.00
#
_symmetry.space_group_name_H-M   'P 1'
#
loop_
_entity.id
_entity.type
_entity.pdbx_description
1 polymer ?
#
loop_
_entity_poly.entity_id
_entity_poly.type
_entity_poly.pdbx_seq_one_letter_code
_entity_poly.pdbx_strand_id
1 'polypeptide(L)' 'MSVTHLSGFGTACQEAVRAVLHAITTGGEERRGHLSDAKLAVNEALRSAHSGEEWYLAEHLRQGIKDVETRLRDAS' A
#
# COMPACT_ATOMS: atom_id res chain seq x y z
N MET A 1 -22.29 -7.77 12.97
CA MET A 1 -21.41 -7.47 11.82
C MET A 1 -20.10 -8.20 12.04
N SER A 2 -19.89 -9.36 11.41
CA SER A 2 -18.62 -10.08 11.51
C SER A 2 -17.65 -9.43 10.54
N VAL A 3 -16.61 -8.78 11.06
CA VAL A 3 -15.40 -8.50 10.30
C VAL A 3 -14.83 -9.89 9.99
N THR A 4 -15.16 -10.42 8.82
CA THR A 4 -14.48 -11.59 8.29
C THR A 4 -13.00 -11.27 8.31
N HIS A 5 -12.20 -12.09 8.99
CA HIS A 5 -10.75 -12.01 8.91
C HIS A 5 -10.39 -11.97 7.41
N LEU A 6 -10.04 -10.79 6.90
CA LEU A 6 -9.59 -10.55 5.53
C LEU A 6 -8.19 -11.16 5.38
N SER A 7 -8.06 -12.47 5.55
CA SER A 7 -6.75 -13.13 5.53
C SER A 7 -6.09 -12.97 4.16
N GLY A 8 -4.81 -12.61 4.15
CA GLY A 8 -4.01 -12.47 2.93
C GLY A 8 -4.25 -11.14 2.22
N PHE A 9 -5.05 -11.16 1.16
CA PHE A 9 -5.23 -10.03 0.26
C PHE A 9 -5.76 -8.76 0.95
N GLY A 10 -6.89 -8.86 1.65
CA GLY A 10 -7.53 -7.68 2.23
C GLY A 10 -6.72 -7.04 3.37
N THR A 11 -6.07 -7.85 4.21
CA THR A 11 -5.10 -7.33 5.20
C THR A 11 -3.93 -6.62 4.51
N ALA A 12 -3.36 -7.21 3.46
CA ALA A 12 -2.25 -6.61 2.73
C ALA A 12 -2.65 -5.28 2.06
N CYS A 13 -3.85 -5.19 1.48
CA CYS A 13 -4.39 -3.93 0.97
C CYS A 13 -4.58 -2.88 2.07
N GLN A 14 -5.10 -3.27 3.23
CA GLN A 14 -5.28 -2.36 4.36
C GLN A 14 -3.93 -1.83 4.87
N GLU A 15 -2.93 -2.69 5.00
CA GLU A 15 -1.58 -2.32 5.43
C GLU A 15 -0.92 -1.37 4.43
N ALA A 16 -1.05 -1.65 3.13
CA ALA A 16 -0.57 -0.77 2.08
C ALA A 16 -1.15 0.65 2.19
N VAL A 17 -2.48 0.76 2.29
CA VAL A 17 -3.17 2.05 2.41
C VAL A 17 -2.76 2.77 3.70
N ARG A 18 -2.70 2.06 4.82
CA ARG A 18 -2.28 2.63 6.11
C ARG A 18 -0.85 3.19 6.03
N ALA A 19 0.08 2.44 5.46
CA ALA A 19 1.46 2.86 5.31
C ALA A 19 1.58 4.11 4.41
N VAL A 20 0.81 4.19 3.31
CA VAL A 20 0.74 5.40 2.47
C VAL A 20 0.24 6.61 3.25
N LEU A 21 -0.83 6.45 4.04
CA LEU A 21 -1.36 7.55 4.86
C LEU A 21 -0.31 8.05 5.86
N HIS A 22 0.41 7.14 6.52
CA HIS A 22 1.53 7.52 7.39
C HIS A 22 2.66 8.24 6.63
N ALA A 23 3.01 7.78 5.42
CA ALA A 23 4.01 8.44 4.58
C ALA A 23 3.63 9.88 4.20
N ILE A 24 2.34 10.13 3.92
CA ILE A 24 1.81 11.47 3.61
C ILE A 24 1.93 12.40 4.82
N THR A 25 1.69 11.90 6.03
CA THR A 25 1.71 12.70 7.27
C THR A 25 3.09 12.88 7.89
N THR A 26 4.13 12.24 7.34
CA THR A 26 5.49 12.23 7.89
C THR A 26 6.51 12.84 6.92
N GLY A 27 7.74 13.04 7.39
CA GLY A 27 8.84 13.62 6.60
C GLY A 27 10.14 12.82 6.73
N GLY A 28 11.10 13.10 5.85
CA GLY A 28 12.46 12.55 5.93
C GLY A 28 12.50 11.01 5.93
N GLU A 29 13.32 10.44 6.81
CA GLU A 29 13.55 9.00 6.95
C GLU A 29 12.28 8.20 7.28
N GLU A 30 11.42 8.75 8.15
CA GLU A 30 10.18 8.11 8.58
C GLU A 30 9.21 7.92 7.40
N ARG A 31 9.08 8.95 6.55
CA ARG A 31 8.34 8.86 5.29
C ARG A 31 8.86 7.73 4.41
N ARG A 32 10.19 7.61 4.24
CA ARG A 32 10.78 6.56 3.40
C ARG A 32 10.51 5.17 3.96
N GLY A 33 10.55 5.01 5.28
CA GLY A 33 10.17 3.78 5.96
C GLY A 33 8.74 3.38 5.62
N HIS A 34 7.79 4.29 5.81
CA HIS A 34 6.39 4.05 5.49
C HIS A 34 6.13 3.77 4.00
N LEU A 35 6.84 4.42 3.08
CA LEU A 35 6.75 4.10 1.64
C LEU A 35 7.30 2.69 1.33
N SER A 36 8.35 2.26 2.02
CA SER A 36 8.88 0.90 1.89
C SER A 36 7.87 -0.14 2.41
N ASP A 37 7.27 0.12 3.57
CA ASP A 37 6.23 -0.75 4.15
C ASP A 37 5.02 -0.87 3.23
N ALA A 38 4.59 0.25 2.62
CA ALA A 38 3.50 0.26 1.65
C ALA A 38 3.81 -0.63 0.43
N LYS A 39 5.05 -0.56 -0.09
CA LYS A 39 5.50 -1.39 -1.22
C LYS A 39 5.52 -2.87 -0.86
N LEU A 40 5.99 -3.22 0.34
CA LEU A 40 6.00 -4.60 0.82
C LEU A 40 4.57 -5.16 0.94
N ALA A 41 3.66 -4.39 1.55
CA ALA A 41 2.27 -4.77 1.69
C ALA A 41 1.57 -4.96 0.34
N VAL A 42 1.80 -4.07 -0.65
CA VAL A 42 1.23 -4.27 -1.99
C VAL A 42 1.81 -5.48 -2.71
N ASN A 43 3.09 -5.80 -2.53
CA ASN A 43 3.66 -7.02 -3.11
C ASN A 43 3.01 -8.27 -2.50
N GLU A 44 2.69 -8.24 -1.21
CA GLU A 44 1.96 -9.33 -0.55
C GLU A 44 0.51 -9.41 -1.02
N ALA A 45 -0.15 -8.27 -1.27
CA ALA A 45 -1.48 -8.24 -1.87
C ALA A 45 -1.47 -8.83 -3.29
N LEU A 46 -0.50 -8.47 -4.13
CA LEU A 46 -0.34 -9.03 -5.48
C LEU A 46 -0.11 -10.55 -5.44
N ARG A 47 0.65 -11.05 -4.45
CA ARG A 47 0.91 -12.48 -4.25
C ARG A 47 -0.32 -13.22 -3.76
N SER A 48 -1.11 -12.57 -2.90
CA SER A 48 -2.31 -13.14 -2.28
C SER A 48 -3.56 -13.02 -3.14
N ALA A 49 -3.48 -12.35 -4.29
CA ALA A 49 -4.62 -12.18 -5.18
C ALA A 49 -5.05 -13.53 -5.77
N HIS A 50 -6.33 -13.85 -5.63
CA HIS A 50 -6.96 -15.07 -6.13
C HIS A 50 -7.89 -14.82 -7.32
N SER A 51 -8.17 -13.55 -7.64
CA SER A 51 -8.94 -13.17 -8.83
C SER A 51 -8.26 -12.06 -9.65
N GLY A 52 -8.73 -11.86 -10.88
CA GLY A 52 -8.25 -10.77 -11.74
C GLY A 52 -8.60 -9.39 -11.16
N GLU A 53 -9.75 -9.26 -10.51
CA GLU A 53 -10.19 -8.04 -9.83
C GLU A 53 -9.31 -7.71 -8.62
N GLU A 54 -8.96 -8.72 -7.82
CA GLU A 54 -8.03 -8.55 -6.69
C GLU A 54 -6.64 -8.13 -7.18
N TRP A 55 -6.12 -8.80 -8.22
CA TRP A 55 -4.85 -8.44 -8.81
C TRP A 55 -4.88 -7.01 -9.37
N TYR A 56 -5.95 -6.64 -10.08
CA TYR A 56 -6.13 -5.30 -10.65
C TYR A 56 -6.17 -4.21 -9.56
N LEU A 57 -6.84 -4.48 -8.44
CA LEU A 57 -6.87 -3.57 -7.29
C LEU A 57 -5.48 -3.41 -6.66
N ALA A 58 -4.76 -4.51 -6.43
CA ALA A 58 -3.40 -4.44 -5.89
C ALA A 58 -2.43 -3.72 -6.84
N GLU A 59 -2.60 -3.90 -8.16
CA GLU A 59 -1.82 -3.17 -9.15
C GLU A 59 -2.14 -1.67 -9.13
N HIS A 60 -3.42 -1.29 -8.99
CA HIS A 60 -3.82 0.11 -8.81
C HIS A 60 -3.20 0.74 -7.56
N LEU A 61 -3.18 0.01 -6.44
CA LEU A 61 -2.50 0.45 -5.23
C LEU A 61 -1.00 0.64 -5.46
N ARG A 62 -0.36 -0.27 -6.22
CA ARG A 62 1.07 -0.15 -6.57
C ARG A 62 1.37 1.14 -7.32
N GLN A 63 0.54 1.48 -8.30
CA GLN A 63 0.71 2.71 -9.08
C GLN A 63 0.46 3.95 -8.21
N GLY A 64 -0.60 3.94 -7.39
CA GLY A 64 -0.89 5.02 -6.45
C GLY A 64 0.27 5.29 -5.48
N ILE A 65 0.94 4.25 -4.97
CA ILE A 65 2.13 4.41 -4.11
C ILE A 65 3.28 5.10 -4.85
N LYS A 66 3.54 4.71 -6.11
CA LYS A 66 4.60 5.33 -6.92
C LYS A 66 4.31 6.81 -7.20
N ASP A 67 3.04 7.14 -7.44
CA ASP A 67 2.62 8.53 -7.65
C ASP A 67 2.83 9.36 -6.37
N VAL A 68 2.47 8.82 -5.20
CA VAL A 68 2.71 9.46 -3.91
C VAL A 68 4.21 9.64 -3.66
N GLU A 69 5.02 8.62 -3.89
CA GLU A 69 6.48 8.70 -3.73
C GLU A 69 7.08 9.79 -4.63
N THR A 70 6.63 9.87 -5.89
CA THR A 70 7.09 10.89 -6.85
C THR A 70 6.71 12.29 -6.37
N ARG A 71 5.44 12.50 -6.00
CA ARG A 71 4.95 13.81 -5.52
C ARG A 71 5.62 14.24 -4.22
N LEU A 72 5.84 13.33 -3.28
CA LEU A 72 6.50 13.64 -2.02
C LEU A 72 8.00 13.91 -2.18
N ARG A 73 8.64 13.32 -3.21
CA ARG A 73 10.01 13.65 -3.59
C ARG A 73 10.10 15.06 -4.16
N ASP A 74 9.18 15.45 -5.04
CA ASP A 74 9.17 16.78 -5.66
C ASP A 74 8.82 17.90 -4.66
N ALA A 75 8.12 17.56 -3.57
CA ALA A 75 7.73 18.50 -2.52
C ALA A 75 8.79 18.69 -1.41
N SER A 76 9.94 18.03 -1.48
CA SER A 76 11.03 18.09 -0.48
C SER A 76 12.26 18.79 -1.02
#